data_AF-A0A815ATD2-F1
#
_entry.id   AF-A0A815ATD2-F1
#
_cell.length_a   1.000
_cell.length_b   1.000
_cell.length_c   1.000
_cell.angle_alpha   90.00
_cell.angle_beta   90.00
_cell.angle_gamma   90.00
#
_symmetry.space_group_name_H-M   'P 1'
#
loop_
_entity.id
_entity.type
_entity.pdbx_description
1 polymer ?
#
loop_
_entity_poly.entity_id
_entity_poly.type
_entity_poly.pdbx_seq_one_letter_code
_entity_poly.pdbx_strand_id
1 'polypeptide(L)'
;MSLSRRTINRIVLSTRPCSSLKSLSQHNIYSQLEQSRINIEQPQFICEERQENAIFKIYLKRLRQKPSTSSESSSNSHTVADDQDEQNESSTNDHSALLYSTIKIYQLKAGTIEKIVECLTNKHGDLDTTHMHILFSTYRIYTNTRTLIDTILSRYKAVVPASLDMTEEVRQKTLKSLSIALICLLTAYKEDFYEPPYYTTLNYLFKQTIDIDVQNQCQSLLDRFLNEENIPRLDSNIFTFTQDIDNNNNSKNLHSDDIYNQKGFDWNTPRNFLEMSHVVIAEQLTIFDA
;
A
#
# COMPACT_ATOMS: atom_id res chain seq x y z
N MET A 1 2.93 -40.80 -28.07
CA MET A 1 3.68 -39.52 -28.02
C MET A 1 2.96 -38.57 -28.98
N SER A 2 2.08 -37.73 -28.45
CA SER A 2 2.30 -36.27 -28.23
C SER A 2 2.02 -35.47 -29.52
N LEU A 3 1.35 -34.32 -29.58
CA LEU A 3 0.74 -33.42 -28.61
C LEU A 3 -0.50 -32.78 -29.29
N SER A 4 -1.61 -32.69 -28.55
CA SER A 4 -2.82 -32.00 -28.95
C SER A 4 -2.62 -30.48 -28.86
N ARG A 5 -2.87 -29.76 -29.96
CA ARG A 5 -2.87 -28.29 -30.02
C ARG A 5 -4.07 -27.75 -29.27
N ARG A 6 -3.86 -27.17 -28.08
CA ARG A 6 -4.88 -26.37 -27.39
C ARG A 6 -4.68 -24.89 -27.71
N THR A 7 -5.70 -24.34 -28.36
CA THR A 7 -5.94 -22.94 -28.65
C THR A 7 -5.92 -22.12 -27.35
N ILE A 8 -5.01 -21.14 -27.25
CA ILE A 8 -5.02 -20.15 -26.17
C ILE A 8 -5.91 -19.01 -26.63
N ASN A 9 -7.06 -18.85 -25.97
CA ASN A 9 -7.98 -17.74 -26.18
C ASN A 9 -7.27 -16.42 -25.84
N ARG A 10 -7.03 -15.62 -26.89
CA ARG A 10 -6.48 -14.27 -26.80
C ARG A 10 -7.61 -13.32 -26.41
N ILE A 11 -7.71 -12.98 -25.14
CA ILE A 11 -8.60 -11.90 -24.69
C ILE A 11 -7.96 -10.58 -25.12
N VAL A 12 -8.49 -9.99 -26.18
CA VAL A 12 -8.18 -8.62 -26.60
C VAL A 12 -8.97 -7.68 -25.69
N LEU A 13 -8.34 -7.15 -24.65
CA LEU A 13 -8.89 -6.05 -23.89
C LEU A 13 -8.85 -4.78 -24.75
N SER A 14 -9.95 -4.51 -25.45
CA SER A 14 -10.24 -3.24 -26.09
C SER A 14 -10.52 -2.20 -25.00
N THR A 15 -9.51 -1.45 -24.60
CA THR A 15 -9.71 -0.26 -23.76
C THR A 15 -9.97 0.95 -24.65
N ARG A 16 -11.25 1.35 -24.74
CA ARG A 16 -11.59 2.72 -25.15
C ARG A 16 -11.06 3.68 -24.05
N PRO A 17 -10.58 4.88 -24.41
CA PRO A 17 -10.12 5.84 -23.42
C PRO A 17 -11.33 6.45 -22.72
N CYS A 18 -11.66 5.97 -21.51
CA CYS A 18 -12.55 6.69 -20.61
C CYS A 18 -11.81 7.91 -20.05
N SER A 19 -12.17 9.08 -20.56
CA SER A 19 -11.74 10.39 -20.10
C SER A 19 -12.44 10.77 -18.80
N SER A 20 -12.08 10.11 -17.69
CA SER A 20 -12.49 10.50 -16.34
C SER A 20 -11.87 9.52 -15.37
N LEU A 21 -10.65 9.80 -14.91
CA LEU A 21 -10.01 9.31 -13.67
C LEU A 21 -8.64 10.00 -13.62
N LYS A 22 -8.67 11.34 -13.50
CA LYS A 22 -7.50 12.18 -13.23
C LYS A 22 -7.46 12.52 -11.74
N SER A 23 -7.29 11.52 -10.89
CA SER A 23 -6.78 11.68 -9.53
C SER A 23 -6.68 10.30 -8.90
N LEU A 24 -5.72 10.11 -8.01
CA LEU A 24 -5.47 8.88 -7.25
C LEU A 24 -4.76 7.74 -7.99
N SER A 25 -3.48 7.93 -8.35
CA SER A 25 -2.48 6.85 -8.20
C SER A 25 -1.01 7.29 -8.31
N GLN A 26 -0.70 8.59 -8.28
CA GLN A 26 0.69 9.05 -8.51
C GLN A 26 1.56 9.10 -7.24
N HIS A 27 1.04 8.75 -6.06
CA HIS A 27 1.66 9.24 -4.81
C HIS A 27 2.57 8.29 -4.03
N ASN A 28 3.14 7.23 -4.61
CA ASN A 28 4.16 6.47 -3.84
C ASN A 28 5.30 5.80 -4.60
N ILE A 29 5.46 6.04 -5.90
CA ILE A 29 6.74 5.73 -6.58
C ILE A 29 7.78 6.83 -6.30
N TYR A 30 7.36 8.01 -5.81
CA TYR A 30 8.20 9.20 -5.69
C TYR A 30 8.79 9.47 -4.29
N SER A 31 8.32 8.79 -3.25
CA SER A 31 8.60 9.17 -1.86
C SER A 31 10.02 8.86 -1.36
N GLN A 32 10.78 7.98 -2.01
CA GLN A 32 12.09 7.54 -1.50
C GLN A 32 13.32 8.17 -2.16
N LEU A 33 13.14 8.94 -3.24
CA LEU A 33 14.23 9.73 -3.85
C LEU A 33 14.21 11.20 -3.41
N GLU A 34 13.21 11.61 -2.64
CA GLU A 34 12.98 13.01 -2.26
C GLU A 34 13.70 13.45 -0.98
N GLN A 35 14.25 12.53 -0.18
CA GLN A 35 14.94 12.91 1.06
C GLN A 35 16.28 13.63 0.85
N SER A 36 16.72 13.91 -0.39
CA SER A 36 17.93 14.72 -0.59
C SER A 36 18.05 15.58 -1.86
N ARG A 37 17.11 15.60 -2.84
CA ARG A 37 17.41 16.21 -4.16
C ARG A 37 16.34 17.14 -4.74
N ILE A 38 16.84 18.29 -5.18
CA ILE A 38 16.16 19.51 -5.61
C ILE A 38 15.52 19.32 -6.99
N ASN A 39 14.25 19.77 -7.12
CA ASN A 39 13.45 20.01 -8.32
C ASN A 39 13.47 18.93 -9.43
N ILE A 40 12.33 18.26 -9.58
CA ILE A 40 12.15 17.02 -10.35
C ILE A 40 11.44 17.34 -11.67
N GLU A 41 12.11 17.12 -12.80
CA GLU A 41 11.40 17.01 -14.08
C GLU A 41 10.55 15.73 -14.12
N GLN A 42 9.41 15.80 -14.80
CA GLN A 42 8.53 14.63 -14.91
C GLN A 42 9.25 13.47 -15.61
N PRO A 43 9.12 12.23 -15.11
CA PRO A 43 9.78 11.08 -15.71
C PRO A 43 9.25 10.84 -17.13
N GLN A 44 10.17 10.72 -18.08
CA GLN A 44 9.85 10.49 -19.48
C GLN A 44 9.83 8.99 -19.78
N PHE A 45 8.74 8.51 -20.38
CA PHE A 45 8.64 7.14 -20.85
C PHE A 45 9.58 6.90 -22.04
N ILE A 46 10.26 5.74 -22.04
CA ILE A 46 11.21 5.38 -23.10
C ILE A 46 10.78 4.13 -23.83
N CYS A 47 10.59 3.05 -23.08
CA CYS A 47 10.29 1.77 -23.69
C CYS A 47 9.62 0.80 -22.71
N GLU A 48 9.14 -0.31 -23.26
CA GLU A 48 8.75 -1.49 -22.51
C GLU A 48 9.85 -2.54 -22.65
N GLU A 49 10.35 -3.04 -21.52
CA GLU A 49 11.36 -4.09 -21.47
C GLU A 49 10.73 -5.40 -21.00
N ARG A 50 10.98 -6.49 -21.72
CA ARG A 50 10.57 -7.84 -21.32
C ARG A 50 11.73 -8.52 -20.62
N GLN A 51 11.52 -8.88 -19.36
CA GLN A 51 12.42 -9.69 -18.57
C GLN A 51 11.81 -11.07 -18.37
N GLU A 52 12.56 -11.98 -17.77
CA GLU A 52 12.07 -13.33 -17.49
C GLU A 52 10.80 -13.26 -16.64
N ASN A 53 9.68 -13.72 -17.22
CA ASN A 53 8.36 -13.76 -16.60
C ASN A 53 7.77 -12.40 -16.18
N ALA A 54 8.28 -11.27 -16.71
CA ALA A 54 7.78 -9.93 -16.41
C ALA A 54 7.96 -8.93 -17.57
N ILE A 55 7.12 -7.90 -17.59
CA ILE A 55 7.20 -6.75 -18.50
C ILE A 55 7.24 -5.49 -17.65
N PHE A 56 8.23 -4.64 -17.90
CA PHE A 56 8.42 -3.37 -17.22
C PHE A 56 8.26 -2.22 -18.20
N LYS A 57 7.60 -1.14 -17.75
CA LYS A 57 7.71 0.17 -18.39
C LYS A 57 8.90 0.89 -17.79
N ILE A 58 9.77 1.42 -18.65
CA ILE A 58 10.97 2.12 -18.25
C ILE A 58 10.77 3.62 -18.48
N TYR A 59 11.01 4.37 -17.41
CA TYR A 59 11.04 5.83 -17.45
C TYR A 59 12.44 6.32 -17.09
N LEU A 60 12.89 7.42 -17.70
CA LEU A 60 14.05 8.16 -17.20
C LEU A 60 13.60 9.39 -16.45
N LYS A 61 14.18 9.55 -15.25
CA LYS A 61 14.05 10.76 -14.46
C LYS A 61 15.42 11.44 -14.37
N ARG A 62 15.45 12.71 -14.74
CA ARG A 62 16.62 13.57 -14.57
C ARG A 62 16.59 14.13 -13.15
N LEU A 63 17.72 14.05 -12.45
CA LEU A 63 17.84 14.33 -11.04
C LEU A 63 19.02 15.27 -10.81
N ARG A 64 18.76 16.44 -10.23
CA ARG A 64 19.82 17.38 -9.85
C ARG A 64 20.65 16.79 -8.73
N GLN A 65 21.96 16.71 -8.95
CA GLN A 65 22.92 16.44 -7.90
C GLN A 65 23.21 17.76 -7.19
N LYS A 66 23.19 17.74 -5.85
CA LYS A 66 23.75 18.85 -5.10
C LYS A 66 25.26 18.82 -5.33
N PRO A 67 25.91 19.96 -5.62
CA PRO A 67 27.35 20.03 -5.59
C PRO A 67 27.79 19.62 -4.17
N SER A 68 28.59 18.57 -4.07
CA SER A 68 29.26 18.22 -2.81
C SER A 68 30.19 19.38 -2.49
N THR A 69 29.87 20.16 -1.45
CA THR A 69 30.78 21.14 -0.86
C THR A 69 31.87 20.37 -0.11
N SER A 70 32.70 19.63 -0.84
CA SER A 70 33.98 19.14 -0.35
C SER A 70 35.05 20.15 -0.74
N SER A 71 34.93 21.34 -0.17
CA SER A 71 36.07 22.21 0.07
C SER A 71 36.18 22.29 1.59
N GLU A 72 36.80 21.27 2.18
CA GLU A 72 37.65 21.48 3.35
C GLU A 72 38.77 22.44 2.90
N SER A 73 38.46 23.73 2.79
CA SER A 73 39.48 24.75 2.90
C SER A 73 39.93 24.75 4.35
N SER A 74 40.87 23.85 4.63
CA SER A 74 41.85 24.01 5.69
C SER A 74 42.59 25.32 5.43
N SER A 75 42.04 26.42 5.94
CA SER A 75 42.69 27.72 5.96
C SER A 75 43.13 28.04 7.39
N ASN A 76 43.99 27.19 7.94
CA ASN A 76 44.99 27.67 8.89
C ASN A 76 46.17 28.20 8.05
N SER A 77 46.09 29.46 7.65
CA SER A 77 47.27 30.20 7.19
C SER A 77 47.25 31.59 7.79
N HIS A 78 48.06 31.73 8.82
CA HIS A 78 48.43 32.99 9.44
C HIS A 78 49.40 33.69 8.49
N THR A 79 48.96 34.72 7.76
CA THR A 79 49.89 35.65 7.11
C THR A 79 49.47 37.08 7.39
N VAL A 80 50.45 37.78 7.96
CA VAL A 80 50.44 39.17 8.41
C VAL A 80 50.10 40.11 7.25
N ALA A 81 49.36 41.17 7.58
CA ALA A 81 49.04 42.27 6.70
C ALA A 81 50.30 42.94 6.15
N ASP A 82 50.35 43.15 4.83
CA ASP A 82 51.12 44.23 4.22
C ASP A 82 50.53 44.60 2.84
N ASP A 83 50.86 45.82 2.42
CA ASP A 83 50.15 46.77 1.57
C ASP A 83 49.78 46.46 0.09
N GLN A 84 48.72 47.17 -0.35
CA GLN A 84 48.40 47.78 -1.68
C GLN A 84 48.61 46.99 -2.99
N ASP A 85 47.52 46.80 -3.77
CA ASP A 85 47.29 47.54 -5.04
C ASP A 85 46.09 47.00 -5.84
N GLU A 86 45.49 47.94 -6.58
CA GLU A 86 44.30 47.81 -7.42
C GLU A 86 44.47 46.96 -8.69
N GLN A 87 43.33 46.42 -9.16
CA GLN A 87 43.02 46.03 -10.54
C GLN A 87 43.75 44.81 -11.15
N ASN A 88 43.12 43.64 -11.06
CA ASN A 88 42.96 42.80 -12.25
C ASN A 88 41.78 41.83 -12.14
N GLU A 89 41.03 41.72 -13.23
CA GLU A 89 39.90 40.83 -13.40
C GLU A 89 40.28 39.38 -13.14
N SER A 90 39.54 38.73 -12.25
CA SER A 90 39.28 37.30 -12.33
C SER A 90 38.04 37.00 -11.51
N SER A 91 36.90 37.26 -12.14
CA SER A 91 35.66 36.54 -11.91
C SER A 91 35.90 35.04 -12.09
N THR A 92 36.56 34.40 -11.12
CA THR A 92 36.66 32.93 -11.08
C THR A 92 35.34 32.39 -10.59
N ASN A 93 34.38 32.35 -11.50
CA ASN A 93 33.36 31.33 -11.61
C ASN A 93 32.98 30.63 -10.30
N ASP A 94 32.12 31.27 -9.51
CA ASP A 94 31.09 30.56 -8.73
C ASP A 94 30.05 29.94 -9.69
N HIS A 95 30.51 29.32 -10.77
CA HIS A 95 29.71 28.44 -11.60
C HIS A 95 29.76 27.07 -10.95
N SER A 96 29.01 26.93 -9.85
CA SER A 96 28.62 25.62 -9.37
C SER A 96 27.79 24.97 -10.48
N ALA A 97 28.47 24.25 -11.38
CA ALA A 97 27.85 23.63 -12.53
C ALA A 97 26.79 22.65 -12.02
N LEU A 98 25.54 22.88 -12.41
CA LEU A 98 24.43 22.00 -12.04
C LEU A 98 24.67 20.63 -12.66
N LEU A 99 25.12 19.67 -11.85
CA LEU A 99 25.29 18.29 -12.26
C LEU A 99 23.92 17.59 -12.24
N TYR A 100 23.61 16.87 -13.31
CA TYR A 100 22.39 16.08 -13.42
C TYR A 100 22.75 14.61 -13.59
N SER A 101 22.13 13.74 -12.79
CA SER A 101 22.16 12.29 -13.02
C SER A 101 20.82 11.84 -13.60
N THR A 102 20.85 10.80 -14.43
CA THR A 102 19.65 10.24 -15.05
C THR A 102 19.43 8.85 -14.50
N ILE A 103 18.28 8.61 -13.90
CA ILE A 103 17.94 7.32 -13.26
C ILE A 103 16.85 6.61 -14.06
N LYS A 104 17.01 5.29 -14.21
CA LYS A 104 15.97 4.42 -14.74
C LYS A 104 14.99 4.04 -13.65
N ILE A 105 13.71 4.24 -13.90
CA ILE A 105 12.60 3.82 -13.05
C ILE A 105 11.89 2.69 -13.79
N TYR A 106 11.77 1.55 -13.11
CA TYR A 106 11.07 0.38 -13.61
C TYR A 106 9.70 0.32 -12.97
N GLN A 107 8.65 0.34 -13.80
CA GLN A 107 7.28 0.14 -13.35
C GLN A 107 6.79 -1.20 -13.87
N LEU A 108 6.42 -2.11 -12.98
CA LEU A 108 5.87 -3.41 -13.37
C LEU A 108 4.57 -3.21 -14.15
N LYS A 109 4.51 -3.73 -15.38
CA LYS A 109 3.32 -3.70 -16.24
C LYS A 109 2.56 -5.02 -16.17
N ALA A 110 3.29 -6.13 -16.21
CA ALA A 110 2.73 -7.48 -16.13
C ALA A 110 3.83 -8.43 -15.63
N GLY A 111 3.44 -9.54 -15.01
CA GLY A 111 4.36 -10.61 -14.65
C GLY A 111 3.64 -11.80 -14.05
N THR A 112 4.38 -12.87 -13.77
CA THR A 112 3.85 -13.98 -12.97
C THR A 112 3.73 -13.57 -11.50
N ILE A 113 3.00 -14.35 -10.71
CA ILE A 113 2.79 -14.05 -9.29
C ILE A 113 4.12 -13.95 -8.54
N GLU A 114 5.11 -14.78 -8.88
CA GLU A 114 6.44 -14.75 -8.28
C GLU A 114 7.13 -13.40 -8.54
N LYS A 115 7.07 -12.90 -9.78
CA LYS A 115 7.66 -11.61 -10.15
C LYS A 115 6.91 -10.43 -9.56
N ILE A 116 5.58 -10.51 -9.46
CA ILE A 116 4.77 -9.48 -8.81
C ILE A 116 5.14 -9.38 -7.32
N VAL A 117 5.26 -10.52 -6.64
CA VAL A 117 5.70 -10.60 -5.25
C VAL A 117 7.16 -10.18 -5.10
N GLU A 118 8.02 -10.44 -6.07
CA GLU A 118 9.41 -9.95 -6.11
C GLU A 118 9.47 -8.41 -6.17
N CYS A 119 8.55 -7.79 -6.91
CA CYS A 119 8.46 -6.33 -6.99
C CYS A 119 7.81 -5.68 -5.77
N LEU A 120 7.32 -6.44 -4.76
CA LEU A 120 6.81 -5.84 -3.51
C LEU A 120 7.88 -5.11 -2.72
N THR A 121 9.13 -5.51 -2.83
CA THR A 121 10.23 -4.84 -2.14
C THR A 121 11.19 -4.23 -3.16
N ASN A 122 11.65 -3.02 -2.89
CA ASN A 122 12.63 -2.35 -3.72
C ASN A 122 14.04 -2.97 -3.51
N LYS A 123 15.01 -2.51 -4.30
CA LYS A 123 16.43 -2.89 -4.18
C LYS A 123 17.09 -2.49 -2.84
N HIS A 124 16.44 -1.65 -2.05
CA HIS A 124 16.87 -1.22 -0.72
C HIS A 124 16.16 -1.99 0.41
N GLY A 125 15.27 -2.93 0.06
CA GLY A 125 14.49 -3.75 0.99
C GLY A 125 13.25 -3.07 1.55
N ASP A 126 12.87 -1.88 1.09
CA ASP A 126 11.62 -1.22 1.46
C ASP A 126 10.43 -1.83 0.73
N LEU A 127 9.30 -1.90 1.42
CA LEU A 127 8.01 -2.28 0.88
C LEU A 127 7.42 -1.17 0.00
N ASP A 128 7.06 -1.49 -1.24
CA ASP A 128 6.19 -0.65 -2.06
C ASP A 128 4.74 -0.86 -1.60
N THR A 129 4.29 -0.01 -0.70
CA THR A 129 2.95 -0.10 -0.11
C THR A 129 1.86 0.08 -1.17
N THR A 130 2.08 0.86 -2.22
CA THR A 130 1.07 1.04 -3.26
C THR A 130 0.91 -0.21 -4.08
N HIS A 131 2.03 -0.81 -4.49
CA HIS A 131 2.03 -2.09 -5.19
C HIS A 131 1.42 -3.20 -4.33
N MET A 132 1.71 -3.23 -3.02
CA MET A 132 1.09 -4.16 -2.06
C MET A 132 -0.43 -4.03 -2.00
N HIS A 133 -0.98 -2.81 -1.83
CA HIS A 133 -2.43 -2.63 -1.74
C HIS A 133 -3.13 -2.97 -3.06
N ILE A 134 -2.53 -2.61 -4.21
CA ILE A 134 -3.07 -2.99 -5.52
C ILE A 134 -3.06 -4.51 -5.70
N LEU A 135 -1.97 -5.18 -5.31
CA LEU A 135 -1.87 -6.63 -5.33
C LEU A 135 -2.97 -7.25 -4.47
N PHE A 136 -3.06 -6.90 -3.18
CA PHE A 136 -3.99 -7.54 -2.26
C PHE A 136 -5.46 -7.22 -2.53
N SER A 137 -5.77 -6.06 -3.13
CA SER A 137 -7.15 -5.75 -3.52
C SER A 137 -7.60 -6.50 -4.78
N THR A 138 -6.67 -7.01 -5.60
CA THR A 138 -7.00 -7.57 -6.92
C THR A 138 -6.53 -9.00 -7.15
N TYR A 139 -5.77 -9.61 -6.22
CA TYR A 139 -5.15 -10.92 -6.44
C TYR A 139 -6.17 -12.03 -6.73
N ARG A 140 -7.37 -11.98 -6.12
CA ARG A 140 -8.43 -12.99 -6.28
C ARG A 140 -8.87 -13.20 -7.74
N ILE A 141 -8.58 -12.24 -8.62
CA ILE A 141 -8.90 -12.33 -10.06
C ILE A 141 -8.00 -13.35 -10.78
N TYR A 142 -6.78 -13.57 -10.31
CA TYR A 142 -5.76 -14.34 -11.03
C TYR A 142 -4.96 -15.33 -10.17
N THR A 143 -5.16 -15.37 -8.86
CA THR A 143 -4.50 -16.30 -7.94
C THR A 143 -5.36 -16.58 -6.71
N ASN A 144 -5.06 -17.65 -5.98
CA ASN A 144 -5.70 -18.00 -4.72
C ASN A 144 -4.90 -17.47 -3.52
N THR A 145 -5.55 -17.35 -2.36
CA THR A 145 -4.90 -16.90 -1.11
C THR A 145 -3.74 -17.81 -0.73
N ARG A 146 -3.92 -19.12 -0.85
CA ARG A 146 -2.88 -20.12 -0.57
C ARG A 146 -1.65 -19.95 -1.45
N THR A 147 -1.85 -19.79 -2.76
CA THR A 147 -0.75 -19.62 -3.72
C THR A 147 -0.02 -18.30 -3.53
N LEU A 148 -0.74 -17.22 -3.19
CA LEU A 148 -0.14 -15.94 -2.83
C LEU A 148 0.75 -16.06 -1.58
N ILE A 149 0.24 -16.67 -0.51
CA ILE A 149 0.98 -16.92 0.73
C ILE A 149 2.24 -17.75 0.44
N ASP A 150 2.10 -18.85 -0.29
CA ASP A 150 3.23 -19.71 -0.65
C ASP A 150 4.30 -18.95 -1.43
N THR A 151 3.89 -18.05 -2.32
CA THR A 151 4.82 -17.21 -3.09
C THR A 151 5.57 -16.23 -2.19
N ILE A 152 4.88 -15.57 -1.25
CA ILE A 152 5.51 -14.63 -0.29
C ILE A 152 6.46 -15.38 0.65
N LEU A 153 6.06 -16.55 1.16
CA LEU A 153 6.89 -17.37 2.04
C LEU A 153 8.08 -17.99 1.32
N SER A 154 7.92 -18.42 0.07
CA SER A 154 9.01 -18.88 -0.78
C SER A 154 10.05 -17.78 -0.96
N ARG A 155 9.60 -16.55 -1.21
CA ARG A 155 10.48 -15.38 -1.27
C ARG A 155 11.17 -15.09 0.05
N TYR A 156 10.43 -15.14 1.17
CA TYR A 156 11.01 -14.96 2.50
C TYR A 156 12.15 -15.96 2.74
N LYS A 157 11.91 -17.26 2.47
CA LYS A 157 12.90 -18.33 2.60
C LYS A 157 14.11 -18.15 1.67
N ALA A 158 13.90 -17.61 0.47
CA ALA A 158 15.00 -17.31 -0.46
C ALA A 158 15.89 -16.16 0.03
N VAL A 159 15.35 -15.21 0.80
CA VAL A 159 16.09 -14.06 1.35
C VAL A 159 16.81 -14.38 2.68
N VAL A 160 16.39 -15.41 3.39
CA VAL A 160 17.01 -15.86 4.65
C VAL A 160 18.51 -16.21 4.50
N PRO A 161 18.95 -17.06 3.55
CA PRO A 161 20.36 -17.40 3.43
C PRO A 161 21.20 -16.19 3.02
N ALA A 162 22.38 -16.04 3.63
CA ALA A 162 23.34 -14.96 3.35
C ALA A 162 24.01 -15.05 1.96
N SER A 163 23.52 -15.91 1.07
CA SER A 163 24.11 -16.20 -0.24
C SER A 163 23.65 -15.26 -1.36
N LEU A 164 22.82 -14.26 -1.05
CA LEU A 164 22.39 -13.26 -2.02
C LEU A 164 23.38 -12.10 -2.05
N ASP A 165 23.61 -11.53 -3.24
CA ASP A 165 24.41 -10.31 -3.49
C ASP A 165 23.77 -9.05 -2.87
N MET A 166 23.47 -9.10 -1.57
CA MET A 166 22.72 -8.10 -0.85
C MET A 166 23.34 -7.87 0.51
N THR A 167 23.51 -6.59 0.88
CA THR A 167 24.00 -6.21 2.20
C THR A 167 23.06 -6.73 3.29
N GLU A 168 23.63 -7.10 4.44
CA GLU A 168 22.90 -7.59 5.61
C GLU A 168 21.75 -6.66 6.04
N GLU A 169 21.96 -5.34 5.98
CA GLU A 169 20.93 -4.34 6.28
C GLU A 169 19.71 -4.42 5.34
N VAL A 170 19.98 -4.49 4.04
CA VAL A 170 18.95 -4.60 2.99
C VAL A 170 18.20 -5.93 3.11
N ARG A 171 18.92 -7.00 3.48
CA ARG A 171 18.34 -8.31 3.75
C ARG A 171 17.35 -8.28 4.90
N GLN A 172 17.76 -7.76 6.06
CA GLN A 172 16.89 -7.63 7.22
C GLN A 172 15.66 -6.75 6.92
N LYS A 173 15.86 -5.65 6.19
CA LYS A 173 14.78 -4.76 5.77
C LYS A 173 13.78 -5.47 4.85
N THR A 174 14.28 -6.24 3.89
CA THR A 174 13.46 -7.04 2.97
C THR A 174 12.62 -8.06 3.73
N LEU A 175 13.21 -8.80 4.69
CA LEU A 175 12.48 -9.76 5.52
C LEU A 175 11.37 -9.06 6.31
N LYS A 176 11.68 -7.95 6.98
CA LYS A 176 10.68 -7.15 7.70
C LYS A 176 9.56 -6.65 6.79
N SER A 177 9.89 -6.16 5.59
CA SER A 177 8.90 -5.72 4.61
C SER A 177 7.97 -6.85 4.16
N LEU A 178 8.49 -8.05 3.96
CA LEU A 178 7.67 -9.23 3.63
C LEU A 178 6.78 -9.66 4.79
N SER A 179 7.27 -9.60 6.03
CA SER A 179 6.46 -9.87 7.23
C SER A 179 5.35 -8.84 7.40
N ILE A 180 5.63 -7.56 7.20
CA ILE A 180 4.63 -6.49 7.21
C ILE A 180 3.57 -6.73 6.12
N ALA A 181 3.97 -7.16 4.92
CA ALA A 181 3.02 -7.50 3.87
C ALA A 181 2.11 -8.67 4.28
N LEU A 182 2.63 -9.72 4.92
CA LEU A 182 1.81 -10.83 5.44
C LEU A 182 0.85 -10.37 6.55
N ILE A 183 1.32 -9.54 7.48
CA ILE A 183 0.47 -8.96 8.54
C ILE A 183 -0.63 -8.08 7.93
N CYS A 184 -0.32 -7.28 6.92
CA CYS A 184 -1.29 -6.47 6.21
C CYS A 184 -2.33 -7.34 5.49
N LEU A 185 -1.92 -8.44 4.87
CA LEU A 185 -2.84 -9.39 4.26
C LEU A 185 -3.82 -9.97 5.31
N LEU A 186 -3.32 -10.37 6.48
CA LEU A 186 -4.13 -10.92 7.57
C LEU A 186 -5.11 -9.90 8.18
N THR A 187 -4.69 -8.64 8.28
CA THR A 187 -5.47 -7.59 8.94
C THR A 187 -6.49 -6.94 8.01
N ALA A 188 -6.08 -6.61 6.78
CA ALA A 188 -6.93 -5.91 5.82
C ALA A 188 -7.85 -6.84 5.03
N TYR A 189 -7.48 -8.12 4.86
CA TYR A 189 -8.23 -9.10 4.05
C TYR A 189 -8.54 -10.36 4.86
N LYS A 190 -8.98 -10.17 6.10
CA LYS A 190 -9.29 -11.23 7.07
C LYS A 190 -10.31 -12.25 6.55
N GLU A 191 -11.24 -11.82 5.71
CA GLU A 191 -12.28 -12.66 5.12
C GLU A 191 -11.71 -13.79 4.25
N ASP A 192 -10.51 -13.63 3.70
CA ASP A 192 -9.83 -14.68 2.92
C ASP A 192 -9.34 -15.85 3.79
N PHE A 193 -9.26 -15.63 5.10
CA PHE A 193 -8.85 -16.61 6.09
C PHE A 193 -10.05 -17.19 6.85
N TYR A 194 -11.26 -16.68 6.61
CA TYR A 194 -12.47 -17.13 7.25
C TYR A 194 -13.00 -18.40 6.55
N GLU A 195 -12.46 -19.55 6.97
CA GLU A 195 -12.87 -20.87 6.50
C GLU A 195 -13.27 -21.79 7.67
N PRO A 196 -14.42 -21.52 8.34
CA PRO A 196 -14.96 -22.42 9.36
C PRO A 196 -15.17 -23.86 8.83
N PRO A 197 -15.01 -24.91 9.65
CA PRO A 197 -14.63 -24.90 11.07
C PRO A 197 -13.11 -25.08 11.30
N TYR A 198 -12.33 -25.39 10.26
CA TYR A 198 -10.93 -25.81 10.41
C TYR A 198 -9.89 -24.74 10.10
N TYR A 199 -10.29 -23.59 9.54
CA TYR A 199 -9.43 -22.45 9.24
C TYR A 199 -8.13 -22.86 8.55
N THR A 200 -8.22 -23.67 7.49
CA THR A 200 -7.09 -24.45 6.97
C THR A 200 -5.94 -23.58 6.47
N THR A 201 -6.28 -22.48 5.79
CA THR A 201 -5.30 -21.52 5.24
C THR A 201 -4.59 -20.75 6.34
N LEU A 202 -5.30 -20.35 7.39
CA LEU A 202 -4.73 -19.63 8.55
C LEU A 202 -3.80 -20.53 9.36
N ASN A 203 -4.25 -21.75 9.66
CA ASN A 203 -3.44 -22.76 10.36
C ASN A 203 -2.20 -23.18 9.54
N TYR A 204 -2.33 -23.22 8.22
CA TYR A 204 -1.18 -23.46 7.35
C TYR A 204 -0.15 -22.32 7.43
N LEU A 205 -0.61 -21.07 7.35
CA LEU A 205 0.28 -19.91 7.45
C LEU A 205 1.02 -19.91 8.79
N PHE A 206 0.30 -20.10 9.90
CA PHE A 206 0.87 -20.17 11.25
C PHE A 206 2.01 -21.22 11.36
N LYS A 207 1.82 -22.39 10.75
CA LYS A 207 2.83 -23.48 10.76
C LYS A 207 4.04 -23.19 9.86
N GLN A 208 3.83 -22.49 8.76
CA GLN A 208 4.85 -22.30 7.73
C GLN A 208 5.70 -21.03 7.96
N THR A 209 5.17 -20.06 8.69
CA THR A 209 5.88 -18.82 9.06
C THR A 209 6.89 -19.09 10.17
N ILE A 210 8.09 -18.53 10.02
CA ILE A 210 9.12 -18.50 11.09
C ILE A 210 8.98 -17.20 11.91
N ASP A 211 8.36 -16.18 11.34
CA ASP A 211 8.23 -14.86 11.96
C ASP A 211 7.17 -14.89 13.07
N ILE A 212 7.62 -14.54 14.28
CA ILE A 212 6.82 -14.54 15.51
C ILE A 212 5.68 -13.51 15.42
N ASP A 213 5.91 -12.36 14.79
CA ASP A 213 4.90 -11.31 14.67
C ASP A 213 3.74 -11.78 13.77
N VAL A 214 4.07 -12.46 12.67
CA VAL A 214 3.07 -13.05 11.76
C VAL A 214 2.30 -14.16 12.48
N GLN A 215 2.97 -15.00 13.27
CA GLN A 215 2.33 -16.05 14.08
C GLN A 215 1.36 -15.47 15.11
N ASN A 216 1.78 -14.44 15.86
CA ASN A 216 0.94 -13.76 16.84
C ASN A 216 -0.32 -13.16 16.18
N GLN A 217 -0.17 -12.57 15.00
CA GLN A 217 -1.30 -12.04 14.24
C GLN A 217 -2.24 -13.15 13.75
N CYS A 218 -1.70 -14.29 13.30
CA CYS A 218 -2.52 -15.46 12.95
C CYS A 218 -3.33 -15.96 14.16
N GLN A 219 -2.70 -16.05 15.34
CA GLN A 219 -3.36 -16.49 16.56
C GLN A 219 -4.44 -15.51 17.00
N SER A 220 -4.13 -14.21 17.04
CA SER A 220 -5.09 -13.17 17.39
C SER A 220 -6.30 -13.17 16.46
N LEU A 221 -6.07 -13.41 15.16
CA LEU A 221 -7.15 -13.51 14.18
C LEU A 221 -7.99 -14.78 14.39
N LEU A 222 -7.36 -15.92 14.67
CA LEU A 222 -8.06 -17.18 14.96
C LEU A 222 -8.92 -17.07 16.22
N ASP A 223 -8.38 -16.51 17.30
CA ASP A 223 -9.11 -16.27 18.55
C ASP A 223 -10.33 -15.37 18.28
N ARG A 224 -10.18 -14.36 17.42
CA ARG A 224 -11.29 -13.49 17.04
C ARG A 224 -12.39 -14.24 16.29
N PHE A 225 -12.04 -15.10 15.34
CA PHE A 225 -13.02 -15.89 14.60
C PHE A 225 -13.75 -16.90 15.50
N LEU A 226 -13.04 -17.56 16.40
CA LEU A 226 -13.65 -18.47 17.37
C LEU A 226 -14.56 -17.72 18.35
N ASN A 227 -14.20 -16.51 18.76
CA ASN A 227 -15.07 -15.67 19.59
C ASN A 227 -16.31 -15.21 18.81
N GLU A 228 -16.17 -14.83 17.54
CA GLU A 228 -17.29 -14.46 16.66
C GLU A 228 -18.26 -15.64 16.44
N GLU A 229 -17.78 -16.89 16.40
CA GLU A 229 -18.63 -18.10 16.35
C GLU A 229 -19.31 -18.42 17.68
N ASN A 230 -18.63 -18.17 18.81
CA ASN A 230 -19.14 -18.45 20.15
C ASN A 230 -20.07 -17.38 20.70
N ILE A 231 -20.15 -16.20 20.09
CA ILE A 231 -21.25 -15.27 20.32
C ILE A 231 -22.49 -15.99 19.77
N PRO A 232 -23.43 -16.47 20.61
CA PRO A 232 -24.74 -16.82 20.08
C PRO A 232 -25.19 -15.58 19.32
N ARG A 233 -25.57 -15.73 18.05
CA ARG A 233 -26.32 -14.69 17.33
C ARG A 233 -27.54 -14.41 18.19
N LEU A 234 -27.39 -13.53 19.17
CA LEU A 234 -28.45 -13.01 19.99
C LEU A 234 -29.45 -12.53 18.97
N ASP A 235 -30.66 -13.07 19.11
CA ASP A 235 -31.78 -12.85 18.21
C ASP A 235 -31.76 -11.42 17.68
N SER A 236 -32.13 -11.30 16.41
CA SER A 236 -32.22 -10.12 15.55
C SER A 236 -32.94 -8.87 16.10
N ASN A 237 -33.12 -8.73 17.42
CA ASN A 237 -33.96 -7.77 18.10
C ASN A 237 -33.25 -6.88 19.16
N ILE A 238 -31.92 -6.81 19.21
CA ILE A 238 -31.23 -5.80 20.03
C ILE A 238 -30.18 -5.07 19.20
N PHE A 239 -30.65 -4.17 18.33
CA PHE A 239 -29.83 -3.14 17.72
C PHE A 239 -29.71 -1.95 18.69
N THR A 240 -29.01 -2.12 19.82
CA THR A 240 -28.55 -0.96 20.58
C THR A 240 -27.29 -0.43 19.91
N PHE A 241 -27.49 0.50 18.99
CA PHE A 241 -26.43 1.34 18.46
C PHE A 241 -25.90 2.20 19.63
N THR A 242 -24.92 1.72 20.38
CA THR A 242 -24.09 2.59 21.21
C THR A 242 -23.19 3.37 20.26
N GLN A 243 -23.75 4.44 19.70
CA GLN A 243 -22.97 5.51 19.12
C GLN A 243 -22.35 6.25 20.30
N ASP A 244 -21.04 6.14 20.45
CA ASP A 244 -20.26 7.10 21.23
C ASP A 244 -20.39 8.45 20.52
N ILE A 245 -21.47 9.19 20.81
CA ILE A 245 -21.61 10.58 20.43
C ILE A 245 -20.81 11.38 21.43
N ASP A 246 -19.62 11.80 21.01
CA ASP A 246 -18.90 12.91 21.60
C ASP A 246 -19.85 14.11 21.73
N ASN A 247 -20.30 14.35 22.96
CA ASN A 247 -21.06 15.54 23.34
C ASN A 247 -20.14 16.77 23.25
N ASN A 248 -20.04 17.36 22.05
CA ASN A 248 -19.48 18.69 21.90
C ASN A 248 -20.57 19.66 21.44
N ASN A 249 -21.07 20.42 22.42
CA ASN A 249 -22.01 21.51 22.25
C ASN A 249 -21.46 22.58 21.29
N ASN A 250 -21.91 22.58 20.03
CA ASN A 250 -22.29 23.81 19.31
C ASN A 250 -22.73 23.51 17.87
N SER A 251 -24.05 23.45 17.64
CA SER A 251 -24.61 23.70 16.31
C SER A 251 -26.05 24.19 16.42
N LYS A 252 -26.16 25.51 16.54
CA LYS A 252 -27.17 26.43 16.01
C LYS A 252 -28.47 25.81 15.46
N ASN A 253 -29.55 26.16 16.15
CA ASN A 253 -30.93 26.39 15.67
C ASN A 253 -31.16 26.27 14.17
N LEU A 254 -31.77 25.16 13.75
CA LEU A 254 -32.82 25.19 12.74
C LEU A 254 -34.09 24.53 13.31
N HIS A 255 -35.18 25.24 13.10
CA HIS A 255 -36.54 25.01 13.56
C HIS A 255 -37.04 23.60 13.17
N SER A 256 -37.16 22.70 14.16
CA SER A 256 -37.81 21.40 14.00
C SER A 256 -38.98 21.36 14.98
N ASP A 257 -40.16 21.71 14.48
CA ASP A 257 -41.41 21.46 15.17
C ASP A 257 -41.57 19.93 15.37
N ASP A 258 -41.70 19.53 16.64
CA ASP A 258 -42.54 18.44 17.16
C ASP A 258 -42.39 16.96 16.74
N ILE A 259 -41.19 16.41 16.46
CA ILE A 259 -41.08 14.92 16.26
C ILE A 259 -39.83 14.26 16.87
N TYR A 260 -39.39 14.62 18.08
CA TYR A 260 -38.36 13.83 18.80
C TYR A 260 -38.68 13.49 20.26
N ASN A 261 -39.93 13.70 20.69
CA ASN A 261 -40.41 13.24 22.00
C ASN A 261 -41.26 11.96 21.92
N GLN A 262 -40.90 10.99 21.08
CA GLN A 262 -41.42 9.62 21.24
C GLN A 262 -40.49 8.77 22.10
N LYS A 263 -40.57 9.01 23.42
CA LYS A 263 -40.46 7.91 24.39
C LYS A 263 -41.58 6.92 24.06
N GLY A 264 -41.30 5.91 23.24
CA GLY A 264 -42.30 4.88 22.89
C GLY A 264 -42.15 4.19 21.55
N PHE A 265 -41.04 4.37 20.81
CA PHE A 265 -40.80 3.61 19.59
C PHE A 265 -40.36 2.18 19.93
N ASP A 266 -41.31 1.25 19.99
CA ASP A 266 -41.05 -0.17 20.18
C ASP A 266 -40.71 -0.85 18.84
N TRP A 267 -39.43 -1.18 18.67
CA TRP A 267 -38.88 -1.87 17.51
C TRP A 267 -39.32 -3.34 17.39
N ASN A 268 -39.94 -3.91 18.45
CA ASN A 268 -40.38 -5.30 18.45
C ASN A 268 -41.80 -5.50 17.90
N THR A 269 -42.55 -4.42 17.65
CA THR A 269 -43.89 -4.51 17.06
C THR A 269 -43.80 -4.45 15.54
N PRO A 270 -44.18 -5.52 14.79
CA PRO A 270 -44.20 -5.48 13.34
C PRO A 270 -45.26 -4.47 12.86
N ARG A 271 -44.81 -3.35 12.29
CA ARG A 271 -45.68 -2.31 11.71
C ARG A 271 -45.79 -2.47 10.21
N ASN A 272 -46.93 -2.07 9.66
CA ASN A 272 -47.10 -1.98 8.22
C ASN A 272 -46.33 -0.76 7.70
N PHE A 273 -45.73 -0.87 6.51
CA PHE A 273 -44.94 0.20 5.87
C PHE A 273 -45.71 1.54 5.78
N LEU A 274 -47.04 1.48 5.64
CA LEU A 274 -47.93 2.64 5.56
C LEU A 274 -48.16 3.36 6.90
N GLU A 275 -47.83 2.73 8.02
CA GLU A 275 -48.01 3.29 9.38
C GLU A 275 -46.75 3.97 9.91
N MET A 276 -45.61 3.76 9.26
CA MET A 276 -44.33 4.32 9.65
C MET A 276 -44.15 5.72 9.08
N SER A 277 -43.54 6.61 9.88
CA SER A 277 -43.17 7.94 9.39
C SER A 277 -42.20 7.83 8.22
N HIS A 278 -42.47 8.56 7.12
CA HIS A 278 -41.62 8.56 5.94
C HIS A 278 -40.18 9.01 6.24
N VAL A 279 -40.00 9.88 7.24
CA VAL A 279 -38.66 10.33 7.68
C VAL A 279 -37.88 9.18 8.30
N VAL A 280 -38.51 8.38 9.16
CA VAL A 280 -37.87 7.22 9.80
C VAL A 280 -37.55 6.15 8.76
N ILE A 281 -38.47 5.90 7.81
CA ILE A 281 -38.20 4.98 6.70
C ILE A 281 -36.98 5.46 5.89
N ALA A 282 -36.96 6.74 5.50
CA ALA A 282 -35.87 7.30 4.72
C ALA A 282 -34.54 7.24 5.48
N GLU A 283 -34.53 7.55 6.77
CA GLU A 283 -33.34 7.46 7.62
C GLU A 283 -32.85 6.02 7.74
N GLN A 284 -33.74 5.06 8.04
CA GLN A 284 -33.35 3.65 8.16
C GLN A 284 -32.89 3.05 6.83
N LEU A 285 -33.53 3.41 5.71
CA LEU A 285 -33.05 3.01 4.38
C LEU A 285 -31.69 3.65 4.06
N THR A 286 -31.48 4.92 4.44
CA THR A 286 -30.18 5.58 4.28
C THR A 286 -29.10 4.90 5.12
N ILE A 287 -29.43 4.44 6.33
CA ILE A 287 -28.51 3.67 7.19
C ILE A 287 -28.24 2.27 6.59
N PHE A 288 -29.24 1.63 5.99
CA PHE A 288 -29.08 0.32 5.35
C PHE A 288 -28.25 0.39 4.06
N ASP A 289 -28.38 1.47 3.30
CA ASP A 289 -27.63 1.70 2.06
C ASP A 289 -26.18 2.21 2.30
N ALA A 290 -25.86 2.65 3.52
CA ALA A 290 -24.55 3.19 3.92
C ALA A 290 -23.55 2.08 4.31
#